data_AF-A0A969JS42-F1
#
_entry.id   AF-A0A969JS42-F1
#
_cell.length_a   1.000
_cell.length_b   1.000
_cell.length_c   1.000
_cell.angle_alpha   90.00
_cell.angle_beta   90.00
_cell.angle_gamma   90.00
#
_symmetry.space_group_name_H-M   'P 1'
#
loop_
_entity.id
_entity.type
_entity.pdbx_description
1 polymer ?
#
loop_
_entity_poly.entity_id
_entity_poly.type
_entity_poly.pdbx_seq_one_letter_code
_entity_poly.pdbx_strand_id
1 'polypeptide(L)'
;TAALSLLSDPISGTDDDALYQTERLGNSNGQLYFALNVPNGNYRVTLLFAEIFWDNPGQRVFDVVIEGATVLDDFDIVAAVGKFTATTRIFDTAVGDGTLNIDFLGSTDRPFAVERVTRELIANEDYVAGLSPLEDSAGKTVVITPLQPLKAKTGYMVVLTNGIRALLDGSPAVPDRTYIFARYRGNHHRPLVDENNNSNFPQLTDAQARALVPIQTAVLSQEEAAASQGIDRGSIVLSWTFMTQSIDDVLQVVRSGVTAQPLGVVATGSDTSTLGLAGLADIYAGTMQIPYYLQAPVAPQDAPIILSTRWRGVNDSAVTRYNPQPIAPQSVTIPVLATVPNDNSGQSKPPRRLAGGDFPARHYPESDQCIRSGRYPGQSGVCCYSN
;
A
#
# COMPACT_ATOMS: atom_id res chain seq x y z
N THR A 1 19.94 -24.56 -21.69
CA THR A 1 19.59 -24.94 -23.10
C THR A 1 18.08 -24.90 -23.27
N ALA A 2 17.53 -23.98 -24.06
CA ALA A 2 16.08 -23.85 -24.22
C ALA A 2 15.48 -25.04 -24.99
N ALA A 3 14.47 -25.71 -24.43
CA ALA A 3 13.75 -26.79 -25.07
C ALA A 3 12.82 -26.23 -26.16
N LEU A 4 12.96 -26.75 -27.38
CA LEU A 4 12.11 -26.42 -28.52
C LEU A 4 10.80 -27.24 -28.38
N SER A 5 9.67 -26.57 -28.15
CA SER A 5 8.34 -27.18 -28.27
C SER A 5 7.90 -27.08 -29.73
N LEU A 6 7.55 -28.20 -30.37
CA LEU A 6 6.99 -28.24 -31.73
C LEU A 6 5.48 -28.48 -31.64
N LEU A 7 4.68 -27.43 -31.84
CA LEU A 7 3.23 -27.51 -32.06
C LEU A 7 2.94 -27.35 -33.56
N SER A 8 2.01 -28.15 -34.10
CA SER A 8 1.65 -28.19 -35.53
C SER A 8 0.39 -27.39 -35.88
N ASP A 9 -0.13 -26.57 -34.96
CA ASP A 9 -1.34 -25.77 -35.18
C ASP A 9 -1.01 -24.51 -36.01
N PRO A 10 -1.84 -24.16 -37.00
CA PRO A 10 -1.58 -22.98 -37.85
C PRO A 10 -1.66 -21.68 -37.05
N ILE A 11 -0.80 -20.71 -37.38
CA ILE A 11 -0.71 -19.41 -36.70
C ILE A 11 -1.40 -18.34 -37.55
N SER A 12 -2.45 -17.72 -37.01
CA SER A 12 -3.16 -16.64 -37.70
C SER A 12 -2.33 -15.36 -37.77
N GLY A 13 -2.47 -14.59 -38.86
CA GLY A 13 -1.83 -13.27 -39.00
C GLY A 13 -0.35 -13.30 -39.43
N THR A 14 0.14 -14.44 -39.91
CA THR A 14 1.49 -14.62 -40.49
C THR A 14 1.44 -15.55 -41.70
N ASP A 15 2.42 -15.44 -42.60
CA ASP A 15 2.69 -16.42 -43.66
C ASP A 15 3.86 -17.37 -43.30
N ASP A 16 4.48 -17.14 -42.14
CA ASP A 16 5.63 -17.90 -41.62
C ASP A 16 5.27 -18.59 -40.30
N ASP A 17 4.37 -19.56 -40.36
CA ASP A 17 3.90 -20.32 -39.18
C ASP A 17 5.06 -20.96 -38.41
N ALA A 18 6.06 -21.47 -39.13
CA ALA A 18 7.19 -22.19 -38.54
C ALA A 18 7.99 -21.31 -37.56
N LEU A 19 8.10 -20.00 -37.85
CA LEU A 19 8.73 -19.04 -36.94
C LEU A 19 7.96 -18.91 -35.62
N TYR A 20 6.63 -18.81 -35.68
CA TYR A 20 5.76 -18.57 -34.52
C TYR A 20 5.35 -19.85 -33.77
N GLN A 21 5.54 -21.02 -34.37
CA GLN A 21 5.36 -22.33 -33.73
C GLN A 21 6.51 -22.70 -32.78
N THR A 22 7.60 -21.92 -32.78
CA THR A 22 8.73 -22.09 -31.86
C THR A 22 8.83 -20.89 -30.91
N GLU A 23 9.06 -21.14 -29.64
CA GLU A 23 9.22 -20.09 -28.63
C GLU A 23 10.52 -20.24 -27.85
N ARG A 24 10.98 -19.12 -27.25
CA ARG A 24 11.95 -19.16 -26.16
C ARG A 24 11.20 -19.03 -24.85
N LEU A 25 11.33 -20.05 -24.01
CA LEU A 25 10.75 -20.05 -22.67
C LEU A 25 11.70 -19.36 -21.69
N GLY A 26 11.11 -18.62 -20.74
CA GLY A 26 11.83 -18.13 -19.57
C GLY A 26 12.26 -19.26 -18.64
N ASN A 27 13.10 -18.93 -17.66
CA ASN A 27 13.50 -19.85 -16.61
C ASN A 27 12.31 -20.22 -15.69
N SER A 28 12.55 -21.07 -14.68
CA SER A 28 11.52 -21.49 -13.71
C SER A 28 10.88 -20.34 -12.93
N ASN A 29 11.43 -19.13 -12.99
CA ASN A 29 10.93 -17.92 -12.35
C ASN A 29 10.20 -16.99 -13.33
N GLY A 30 9.91 -17.45 -14.56
CA GLY A 30 9.19 -16.68 -15.57
C GLY A 30 10.01 -15.53 -16.19
N GLN A 31 11.34 -15.59 -16.09
CA GLN A 31 12.23 -14.55 -16.62
C GLN A 31 12.93 -15.04 -17.90
N LEU A 32 12.91 -14.20 -18.94
CA LEU A 32 13.67 -14.38 -20.17
C LEU A 32 14.42 -13.07 -20.44
N TYR A 33 15.66 -13.12 -20.90
CA TYR A 33 16.39 -11.90 -21.27
C TYR A 33 17.32 -12.17 -22.45
N PHE A 34 17.67 -11.09 -23.15
CA PHE A 34 18.63 -11.07 -24.25
C PHE A 34 19.66 -9.98 -24.01
N ALA A 35 20.92 -10.29 -24.32
CA ALA A 35 22.02 -9.35 -24.32
C ALA A 35 22.83 -9.53 -25.59
N LEU A 36 22.72 -8.56 -26.49
CA LEU A 36 23.28 -8.63 -27.83
C LEU A 36 24.43 -7.64 -27.92
N ASN A 37 25.65 -8.14 -28.12
CA ASN A 37 26.80 -7.28 -28.36
C ASN A 37 26.61 -6.53 -29.69
N VAL A 38 26.41 -5.22 -29.61
CA VAL A 38 26.16 -4.35 -30.76
C VAL A 38 26.95 -3.05 -30.63
N PRO A 39 27.43 -2.44 -31.72
CA PRO A 39 28.05 -1.11 -31.63
C PRO A 39 27.12 -0.07 -30.98
N ASN A 40 27.67 0.92 -30.30
CA ASN A 40 26.86 2.02 -29.79
C ASN A 40 26.12 2.73 -30.93
N GLY A 41 24.83 3.01 -30.72
CA GLY A 41 23.99 3.59 -31.75
C GLY A 41 22.49 3.47 -31.46
N ASN A 42 21.69 3.97 -32.38
CA ASN A 42 20.23 3.86 -32.31
C ASN A 42 19.79 2.60 -33.05
N TYR A 43 18.93 1.82 -32.40
CA TYR A 43 18.43 0.55 -32.90
C TYR A 43 16.91 0.53 -32.93
N ARG A 44 16.38 -0.23 -33.89
CA ARG A 44 14.99 -0.65 -33.93
C ARG A 44 14.90 -2.10 -33.49
N VAL A 45 14.22 -2.34 -32.38
CA VAL A 45 13.96 -3.67 -31.83
C VAL A 45 12.58 -4.13 -32.27
N THR A 46 12.53 -5.24 -32.97
CA THR A 46 11.28 -5.89 -33.39
C THR A 46 11.11 -7.18 -32.59
N LEU A 47 10.04 -7.24 -31.79
CA LEU A 47 9.65 -8.41 -31.01
C LEU A 47 8.45 -9.09 -31.67
N LEU A 48 8.57 -10.39 -31.90
CA LEU A 48 7.55 -11.23 -32.52
C LEU A 48 6.99 -12.15 -31.45
N PHE A 49 5.66 -12.20 -31.32
CA PHE A 49 4.96 -12.99 -30.31
C PHE A 49 3.84 -13.81 -30.94
N ALA A 50 3.61 -14.99 -30.38
CA ALA A 50 2.35 -15.72 -30.46
C ALA A 50 2.20 -16.51 -29.16
N GLU A 51 1.00 -16.57 -28.58
CA GLU A 51 0.74 -17.51 -27.48
C GLU A 51 0.36 -18.86 -28.09
N ILE A 52 1.14 -19.89 -27.77
CA ILE A 52 0.98 -21.24 -28.31
C ILE A 52 0.65 -22.28 -27.24
N PHE A 53 0.64 -21.89 -25.95
CA PHE A 53 0.41 -22.78 -24.82
C PHE A 53 -0.87 -22.42 -24.06
N TRP A 54 -0.98 -21.21 -23.52
CA TRP A 54 -2.10 -20.77 -22.69
C TRP A 54 -3.34 -20.41 -23.50
N ASP A 55 -4.53 -20.73 -22.97
CA ASP A 55 -5.80 -20.58 -23.67
C ASP A 55 -6.53 -19.27 -23.37
N ASN A 56 -6.32 -18.70 -22.18
CA ASN A 56 -7.10 -17.57 -21.68
C ASN A 56 -6.21 -16.38 -21.30
N PRO A 57 -6.73 -15.15 -21.41
CA PRO A 57 -6.10 -13.96 -20.83
C PRO A 57 -5.80 -14.13 -19.34
N GLY A 58 -4.74 -13.49 -18.87
CA GLY A 58 -4.27 -13.45 -17.49
C GLY A 58 -3.39 -14.65 -17.08
N GLN A 59 -3.24 -15.66 -17.94
CA GLN A 59 -2.42 -16.85 -17.63
C GLN A 59 -0.92 -16.61 -17.87
N ARG A 60 -0.59 -15.72 -18.80
CA ARG A 60 0.77 -15.26 -19.07
C ARG A 60 0.73 -13.74 -19.27
N VAL A 61 1.21 -13.05 -18.25
CA VAL A 61 1.32 -11.59 -18.22
C VAL A 61 2.77 -11.27 -17.90
N PHE A 62 3.41 -10.35 -18.63
CA PHE A 62 4.80 -10.01 -18.42
C PHE A 62 5.15 -8.60 -18.89
N ASP A 63 6.16 -8.01 -18.27
CA ASP A 63 6.73 -6.75 -18.72
C ASP A 63 7.82 -7.01 -19.76
N VAL A 64 8.01 -6.06 -20.68
CA VAL A 64 9.18 -6.00 -21.56
C VAL A 64 9.95 -4.72 -21.28
N VAL A 65 11.24 -4.87 -20.98
CA VAL A 65 12.16 -3.79 -20.70
C VAL A 65 13.27 -3.80 -21.76
N ILE A 66 13.54 -2.66 -22.41
CA ILE A 66 14.61 -2.50 -23.40
C ILE A 66 15.52 -1.35 -22.95
N GLU A 67 16.83 -1.61 -22.85
CA GLU A 67 17.81 -0.62 -22.34
C GLU A 67 17.41 0.00 -20.98
N GLY A 68 16.75 -0.80 -20.14
CA GLY A 68 16.19 -0.37 -18.86
C GLY A 68 14.82 0.29 -18.94
N ALA A 69 14.35 0.75 -20.11
CA ALA A 69 13.03 1.34 -20.23
C ALA A 69 11.94 0.26 -20.39
N THR A 70 10.92 0.27 -19.54
CA THR A 70 9.71 -0.55 -19.75
C THR A 70 8.99 -0.08 -21.01
N VAL A 71 8.92 -0.95 -22.01
CA VAL A 71 8.29 -0.66 -23.32
C VAL A 71 6.94 -1.37 -23.48
N LEU A 72 6.72 -2.43 -22.71
CA LEU A 72 5.41 -3.08 -22.53
C LEU A 72 5.24 -3.40 -21.06
N ASP A 73 4.07 -3.08 -20.52
CA ASP A 73 3.72 -3.22 -19.11
C ASP A 73 2.51 -4.15 -19.01
N ASP A 74 2.60 -5.18 -18.16
CA ASP A 74 1.59 -6.25 -18.02
C ASP A 74 1.08 -6.80 -19.38
N PHE A 75 2.00 -7.08 -20.30
CA PHE A 75 1.64 -7.55 -21.63
C PHE A 75 1.11 -8.98 -21.61
N ASP A 76 -0.11 -9.13 -22.13
CA ASP A 76 -0.78 -10.40 -22.32
C ASP A 76 -1.06 -10.61 -23.82
N ILE A 77 -0.41 -11.63 -24.40
CA ILE A 77 -0.52 -11.94 -25.82
C ILE A 77 -1.94 -12.44 -26.16
N VAL A 78 -2.56 -13.25 -25.30
CA VAL A 78 -3.92 -13.77 -25.52
C VAL A 78 -4.94 -12.64 -25.45
N ALA A 79 -4.80 -11.72 -24.50
CA ALA A 79 -5.67 -10.54 -24.43
C ALA A 79 -5.51 -9.63 -25.66
N ALA A 80 -4.30 -9.54 -26.21
CA ALA A 80 -4.00 -8.67 -27.34
C ALA A 80 -4.51 -9.21 -28.67
N VAL A 81 -4.32 -10.51 -28.94
CA VAL A 81 -4.60 -11.10 -30.27
C VAL A 81 -5.23 -12.50 -30.23
N GLY A 82 -5.37 -13.11 -29.05
CA GLY A 82 -5.82 -14.50 -28.90
C GLY A 82 -4.71 -15.53 -29.06
N LYS A 83 -5.00 -16.79 -28.70
CA LYS A 83 -4.10 -17.93 -28.90
C LYS A 83 -3.87 -18.19 -30.39
N PHE A 84 -2.70 -18.72 -30.75
CA PHE A 84 -2.31 -19.06 -32.12
C PHE A 84 -2.46 -17.90 -33.11
N THR A 85 -2.20 -16.67 -32.66
CA THR A 85 -2.22 -15.48 -33.51
C THR A 85 -0.92 -14.71 -33.34
N ALA A 86 -0.26 -14.40 -34.46
CA ALA A 86 0.97 -13.66 -34.51
C ALA A 86 0.75 -12.17 -34.18
N THR A 87 1.66 -11.58 -33.43
CA THR A 87 1.67 -10.14 -33.19
C THR A 87 3.09 -9.60 -33.09
N THR A 88 3.30 -8.39 -33.60
CA THR A 88 4.62 -7.73 -33.65
C THR A 88 4.61 -6.45 -32.83
N ARG A 89 5.71 -6.18 -32.12
CA ARG A 89 5.94 -4.93 -31.39
C ARG A 89 7.28 -4.36 -31.79
N ILE A 90 7.32 -3.06 -32.06
CA ILE A 90 8.50 -2.38 -32.60
C ILE A 90 8.82 -1.20 -31.69
N PHE A 91 10.07 -1.13 -31.26
CA PHE A 91 10.58 -0.09 -30.36
C PHE A 91 11.88 0.48 -30.91
N ASP A 92 12.07 1.79 -30.79
CA ASP A 92 13.33 2.45 -31.09
C ASP A 92 14.07 2.72 -29.76
N THR A 93 15.34 2.37 -29.68
CA THR A 93 16.17 2.52 -28.46
C THR A 93 17.61 2.95 -28.80
N ALA A 94 18.32 3.51 -27.84
CA ALA A 94 19.73 3.90 -27.98
C ALA A 94 20.62 3.04 -27.09
N VAL A 95 21.65 2.43 -27.67
CA VAL A 95 22.64 1.61 -26.97
C VAL A 95 23.92 2.41 -26.76
N GLY A 96 24.34 2.56 -25.50
CA GLY A 96 25.48 3.38 -25.09
C GLY A 96 26.71 2.62 -24.60
N ASP A 97 26.58 1.32 -24.34
CA ASP A 97 27.58 0.51 -23.61
C ASP A 97 28.09 -0.70 -24.41
N GLY A 98 27.70 -0.82 -25.67
CA GLY A 98 28.08 -1.91 -26.56
C GLY A 98 27.20 -3.16 -26.45
N THR A 99 26.11 -3.12 -25.66
CA THR A 99 25.21 -4.26 -25.45
C THR A 99 23.75 -3.82 -25.48
N LEU A 100 22.95 -4.39 -26.39
CA LEU A 100 21.49 -4.21 -26.39
C LEU A 100 20.85 -5.23 -25.44
N ASN A 101 20.16 -4.73 -24.42
CA ASN A 101 19.54 -5.48 -23.34
C ASN A 101 18.02 -5.49 -23.50
N ILE A 102 17.41 -6.67 -23.46
CA ILE A 102 15.96 -6.87 -23.55
C ILE A 102 15.55 -7.86 -22.47
N ASP A 103 14.76 -7.43 -21.49
CA ASP A 103 14.26 -8.27 -20.40
C ASP A 103 12.76 -8.52 -20.53
N PHE A 104 12.35 -9.76 -20.29
CA PHE A 104 10.98 -10.23 -20.20
C PHE A 104 10.75 -10.73 -18.79
N LEU A 105 9.80 -10.10 -18.12
CA LEU A 105 9.63 -10.22 -16.68
C LEU A 105 8.23 -10.75 -16.38
N GLY A 106 8.11 -12.04 -16.07
CA GLY A 106 6.84 -12.65 -15.68
C GLY A 106 6.17 -11.88 -14.53
N SER A 107 4.91 -11.49 -14.74
CA SER A 107 4.03 -10.88 -13.74
C SER A 107 3.49 -11.98 -12.82
N THR A 108 4.39 -12.61 -12.06
CA THR A 108 4.00 -13.16 -10.76
C THR A 108 3.93 -11.97 -9.84
N ASP A 109 2.71 -11.65 -9.38
CA ASP A 109 2.37 -10.63 -8.37
C ASP A 109 3.63 -10.17 -7.64
N ARG A 110 4.16 -9.00 -8.04
CA ARG A 110 5.42 -8.44 -7.56
C ARG A 110 5.08 -7.53 -6.39
N PRO A 111 4.89 -8.04 -5.15
CA PRO A 111 4.62 -7.17 -4.04
C PRO A 111 5.78 -6.19 -3.95
N PHE A 112 5.46 -4.89 -3.93
CA PHE A 112 6.42 -3.80 -3.76
C PHE A 112 7.26 -3.41 -5.00
N ALA A 113 6.92 -3.89 -6.19
CA ALA A 113 7.46 -3.31 -7.43
C ALA A 113 6.93 -1.88 -7.65
N VAL A 114 7.75 -1.03 -8.30
CA VAL A 114 7.38 0.35 -8.61
C VAL A 114 7.01 0.45 -10.09
N GLU A 115 5.72 0.57 -10.37
CA GLU A 115 5.18 0.78 -11.74
C GLU A 115 5.54 2.18 -12.26
N ARG A 116 5.31 3.21 -11.44
CA ARG A 116 5.55 4.62 -11.81
C ARG A 116 5.76 5.52 -10.60
N VAL A 117 6.61 6.53 -10.75
CA VAL A 117 6.70 7.66 -9.80
C VAL A 117 5.67 8.73 -10.17
N THR A 118 4.80 9.09 -9.22
CA THR A 118 3.77 10.12 -9.44
C THR A 118 4.27 11.52 -9.13
N ARG A 119 5.05 11.67 -8.06
CA ARG A 119 5.64 12.95 -7.63
C ARG A 119 6.78 12.67 -6.65
N GLU A 120 7.84 13.46 -6.71
CA GLU A 120 8.84 13.53 -5.64
C GLU A 120 8.31 14.30 -4.42
N LEU A 121 8.71 13.89 -3.22
CA LEU A 121 8.45 14.66 -2.00
C LEU A 121 9.52 15.74 -1.83
N ILE A 122 9.12 16.92 -1.37
CA ILE A 122 10.01 18.09 -1.27
C ILE A 122 10.65 18.15 0.12
N ALA A 123 11.98 18.22 0.17
CA ALA A 123 12.72 18.39 1.42
C ALA A 123 12.40 19.73 2.09
N ASN A 124 12.21 19.72 3.41
CA ASN A 124 11.76 20.82 4.27
C ASN A 124 10.29 21.27 4.06
N GLU A 125 9.53 20.63 3.17
CA GLU A 125 8.09 20.84 3.04
C GLU A 125 7.31 19.56 3.39
N ASP A 126 7.65 18.44 2.73
CA ASP A 126 7.02 17.14 2.94
C ASP A 126 7.77 16.30 3.98
N TYR A 127 9.11 16.43 4.05
CA TYR A 127 9.94 15.68 5.00
C TYR A 127 11.23 16.42 5.38
N VAL A 128 11.85 16.01 6.49
CA VAL A 128 13.24 16.33 6.84
C VAL A 128 14.04 15.04 6.98
N ALA A 129 15.32 15.10 6.62
CA ALA A 129 16.26 14.00 6.83
C ALA A 129 17.42 14.49 7.71
N GLY A 130 17.85 13.66 8.65
CA GLY A 130 18.93 13.99 9.57
C GLY A 130 19.49 12.76 10.26
N LEU A 131 20.44 12.98 11.16
CA LEU A 131 20.95 11.91 12.02
C LEU A 131 20.09 11.79 13.27
N SER A 132 19.83 10.57 13.73
CA SER A 132 19.14 10.34 15.00
C SER A 132 20.12 10.37 16.18
N PRO A 133 20.11 11.41 17.03
CA PRO A 133 20.91 11.39 18.25
C PRO A 133 20.32 10.45 19.32
N LEU A 134 19.06 10.02 19.15
CA LEU A 134 18.34 9.20 20.11
C LEU A 134 18.59 7.70 19.90
N GLU A 135 18.83 7.28 18.66
CA GLU A 135 19.08 5.87 18.33
C GLU A 135 20.57 5.53 18.27
N ASP A 136 21.43 6.49 17.91
CA ASP A 136 22.87 6.30 17.91
C ASP A 136 23.62 7.63 18.17
N SER A 137 24.30 7.70 19.32
CA SER A 137 25.14 8.85 19.67
C SER A 137 26.38 9.00 18.78
N ALA A 138 26.73 7.96 18.00
CA ALA A 138 27.79 8.00 16.99
C ALA A 138 27.30 8.50 15.62
N GLY A 139 26.01 8.83 15.47
CA GLY A 139 25.47 9.50 14.28
C GLY A 139 25.45 8.64 13.01
N LYS A 140 25.23 7.33 13.13
CA LYS A 140 25.21 6.41 11.97
C LYS A 140 23.81 6.15 11.44
N THR A 141 22.77 6.51 12.18
CA THR A 141 21.38 6.28 11.79
C THR A 141 20.79 7.52 11.12
N VAL A 142 20.43 7.39 9.84
CA VAL A 142 19.67 8.39 9.10
C VAL A 142 18.18 8.22 9.43
N VAL A 143 17.54 9.30 9.87
CA VAL A 143 16.10 9.38 10.08
C VAL A 143 15.49 10.29 9.04
N ILE A 144 14.41 9.81 8.43
CA ILE A 144 13.56 10.57 7.51
C ILE A 144 12.23 10.77 8.23
N THR A 145 11.91 12.02 8.55
CA THR A 145 10.70 12.40 9.28
C THR A 145 9.75 13.15 8.34
N PRO A 146 8.58 12.58 8.01
CA PRO A 146 7.53 13.32 7.33
C PRO A 146 7.10 14.52 8.17
N LEU A 147 6.98 15.70 7.55
CA LEU A 147 6.48 16.91 8.19
C LEU A 147 4.95 16.99 8.21
N GLN A 148 4.30 16.18 7.37
CA GLN A 148 2.86 16.00 7.32
C GLN A 148 2.52 14.50 7.28
N PRO A 149 1.31 14.10 7.74
CA PRO A 149 0.86 12.71 7.58
C PRO A 149 0.89 12.30 6.11
N LEU A 150 1.61 11.21 5.82
CA LEU A 150 1.62 10.62 4.48
C LEU A 150 0.20 10.17 4.10
N LYS A 151 -0.18 10.36 2.84
CA LYS A 151 -1.47 9.89 2.31
C LYS A 151 -1.65 8.40 2.58
N ALA A 152 -2.78 8.01 3.15
CA ALA A 152 -3.13 6.61 3.43
C ALA A 152 -3.23 5.78 2.14
N LYS A 153 -3.04 4.45 2.25
CA LYS A 153 -3.10 3.50 1.12
C LYS A 153 -2.23 3.89 -0.07
N THR A 154 -1.11 4.54 0.18
CA THR A 154 -0.25 5.07 -0.88
C THR A 154 1.12 4.41 -0.76
N GLY A 155 1.64 3.95 -1.88
CA GLY A 155 3.01 3.44 -1.98
C GLY A 155 4.00 4.60 -2.02
N TYR A 156 5.07 4.47 -1.24
CA TYR A 156 6.19 5.39 -1.23
C TYR A 156 7.46 4.60 -1.53
N MET A 157 8.38 5.21 -2.27
CA MET A 157 9.72 4.71 -2.52
C MET A 157 10.72 5.65 -1.86
N VAL A 158 11.77 5.09 -1.28
CA VAL A 158 12.92 5.84 -0.78
C VAL A 158 14.15 5.39 -1.55
N VAL A 159 14.95 6.37 -1.96
CA VAL A 159 16.22 6.17 -2.66
C VAL A 159 17.29 6.95 -1.93
N LEU A 160 18.34 6.26 -1.50
CA LEU A 160 19.53 6.87 -0.92
C LEU A 160 20.66 6.78 -1.95
N THR A 161 21.44 7.86 -2.10
CA THR A 161 22.55 7.92 -3.04
C THR A 161 23.89 8.12 -2.31
N ASN A 162 24.97 7.91 -3.05
CA ASN A 162 26.35 8.18 -2.64
C ASN A 162 26.66 9.69 -2.53
N GLY A 163 25.66 10.55 -2.75
CA GLY A 163 25.69 11.96 -2.35
C GLY A 163 25.66 12.15 -0.83
N ILE A 164 25.22 11.14 -0.08
CA ILE A 164 25.41 11.08 1.37
C ILE A 164 26.91 10.91 1.65
N ARG A 165 27.48 11.77 2.49
CA ARG A 165 28.92 11.78 2.81
C ARG A 165 29.16 11.68 4.30
N ALA A 166 30.22 10.97 4.67
CA ALA A 166 30.69 10.91 6.04
C ALA A 166 31.21 12.28 6.49
N LEU A 167 30.88 12.68 7.72
CA LEU A 167 31.26 13.98 8.28
C LEU A 167 32.76 14.11 8.57
N LEU A 168 33.44 13.00 8.85
CA LEU A 168 34.84 13.00 9.29
C LEU A 168 35.83 13.11 8.12
N ASP A 169 35.58 12.40 7.03
CA ASP A 169 36.52 12.26 5.91
C ASP A 169 35.90 12.56 4.53
N GLY A 170 34.60 12.91 4.47
CA GLY A 170 33.90 13.20 3.22
C GLY A 170 33.67 12.01 2.31
N SER A 171 33.98 10.79 2.78
CA SER A 171 33.79 9.55 2.01
C SER A 171 32.31 9.36 1.65
N PRO A 172 32.00 8.95 0.41
CA PRO A 172 30.61 8.72 0.01
C PRO A 172 30.05 7.47 0.70
N ALA A 173 28.74 7.47 0.93
CA ALA A 173 28.03 6.26 1.34
C ALA A 173 28.24 5.16 0.28
N VAL A 174 28.36 3.92 0.75
CA VAL A 174 28.54 2.74 -0.09
C VAL A 174 27.44 1.72 0.19
N PRO A 175 26.95 0.99 -0.83
CA PRO A 175 25.96 -0.04 -0.63
C PRO A 175 26.52 -1.20 0.20
N ASP A 176 25.67 -1.85 0.99
CA ASP A 176 26.04 -3.08 1.68
C ASP A 176 26.10 -4.27 0.72
N ARG A 177 26.67 -5.40 1.16
CA ARG A 177 26.85 -6.60 0.31
C ARG A 177 25.51 -7.14 -0.23
N THR A 178 24.47 -7.10 0.58
CA THR A 178 23.12 -7.56 0.23
C THR A 178 22.58 -6.69 -0.91
N TYR A 179 22.63 -5.37 -0.75
CA TYR A 179 22.17 -4.46 -1.79
C TYR A 179 23.00 -4.59 -3.07
N ILE A 180 24.33 -4.80 -2.97
CA ILE A 180 25.21 -5.07 -4.13
C ILE A 180 24.73 -6.27 -4.94
N PHE A 181 24.35 -7.37 -4.29
CA PHE A 181 23.83 -8.55 -5.01
C PHE A 181 22.38 -8.37 -5.47
N ALA A 182 21.55 -7.68 -4.70
CA ALA A 182 20.17 -7.41 -5.08
C ALA A 182 20.06 -6.45 -6.29
N ARG A 183 20.98 -5.49 -6.41
CA ARG A 183 21.06 -4.60 -7.56
C ARG A 183 21.88 -5.14 -8.72
N TYR A 184 22.44 -6.34 -8.59
CA TYR A 184 23.37 -6.87 -9.59
C TYR A 184 22.63 -7.03 -10.92
N ARG A 185 22.98 -6.16 -11.89
CA ARG A 185 22.51 -6.19 -13.28
C ARG A 185 23.51 -6.82 -14.24
N GLY A 186 24.71 -7.18 -13.75
CA GLY A 186 25.91 -7.34 -14.58
C GLY A 186 25.70 -8.20 -15.83
N ASN A 187 26.18 -7.69 -16.97
CA ASN A 187 26.13 -8.19 -18.35
C ASN A 187 25.66 -9.65 -18.52
N HIS A 188 24.37 -9.90 -18.23
CA HIS A 188 23.49 -10.99 -18.66
C HIS A 188 24.03 -12.43 -18.81
N HIS A 189 25.22 -12.79 -18.32
CA HIS A 189 25.78 -14.15 -18.43
C HIS A 189 25.88 -14.86 -17.08
N ARG A 190 25.46 -14.20 -15.99
CA ARG A 190 25.57 -14.73 -14.63
C ARG A 190 24.42 -14.27 -13.72
N PRO A 191 23.19 -14.78 -13.91
CA PRO A 191 22.07 -14.55 -12.98
C PRO A 191 22.46 -14.96 -11.54
N LEU A 192 21.74 -14.51 -10.50
CA LEU A 192 22.07 -14.91 -9.11
C LEU A 192 22.08 -16.43 -8.92
N VAL A 193 21.14 -17.11 -9.58
CA VAL A 193 21.05 -18.58 -9.60
C VAL A 193 21.11 -19.13 -11.03
N ASP A 194 21.64 -20.33 -11.20
CA ASP A 194 21.66 -21.07 -12.48
C ASP A 194 20.30 -21.74 -12.80
N GLU A 195 20.24 -22.48 -13.93
CA GLU A 195 19.05 -23.25 -14.35
C GLU A 195 18.62 -24.31 -13.30
N ASN A 196 19.51 -24.69 -12.36
CA ASN A 196 19.27 -25.67 -11.31
C ASN A 196 19.02 -25.03 -9.92
N ASN A 197 18.84 -23.71 -9.85
CA ASN A 197 18.71 -22.94 -8.61
C ASN A 197 19.94 -22.95 -7.68
N ASN A 198 21.14 -23.21 -8.20
CA ASN A 198 22.40 -23.07 -7.47
C ASN A 198 22.94 -21.65 -7.62
N SER A 199 23.68 -21.17 -6.62
CA SER A 199 24.31 -19.86 -6.67
C SER A 199 25.36 -19.80 -7.78
N ASN A 200 25.25 -18.80 -8.65
CA ASN A 200 26.33 -18.50 -9.58
C ASN A 200 27.49 -17.76 -8.90
N PHE A 201 27.35 -17.27 -7.68
CA PHE A 201 28.35 -16.46 -6.99
C PHE A 201 28.98 -17.24 -5.82
N PRO A 202 30.31 -17.47 -5.83
CA PRO A 202 31.00 -18.17 -4.75
C PRO A 202 30.81 -17.54 -3.36
N GLN A 203 30.47 -16.25 -3.33
CA GLN A 203 30.23 -15.49 -2.11
C GLN A 203 28.83 -15.70 -1.51
N LEU A 204 27.92 -16.36 -2.25
CA LEU A 204 26.55 -16.67 -1.81
C LEU A 204 26.36 -18.19 -1.77
N THR A 205 25.78 -18.69 -0.69
CA THR A 205 25.22 -20.05 -0.67
C THR A 205 24.01 -20.13 -1.60
N ASP A 206 23.66 -21.33 -2.07
CA ASP A 206 22.50 -21.52 -2.94
C ASP A 206 21.19 -21.03 -2.28
N ALA A 207 21.07 -21.22 -0.96
CA ALA A 207 19.94 -20.71 -0.20
C ALA A 207 19.87 -19.18 -0.17
N GLN A 208 21.02 -18.51 0.00
CA GLN A 208 21.09 -17.04 -0.03
C GLN A 208 20.81 -16.49 -1.43
N ALA A 209 21.37 -17.11 -2.47
CA ALA A 209 21.13 -16.70 -3.84
C ALA A 209 19.65 -16.81 -4.20
N ARG A 210 18.99 -17.93 -3.86
CA ARG A 210 17.53 -18.10 -4.04
C ARG A 210 16.72 -17.08 -3.26
N ALA A 211 17.09 -16.77 -2.02
CA ALA A 211 16.38 -15.77 -1.21
C ALA A 211 16.51 -14.35 -1.78
N LEU A 212 17.58 -14.07 -2.52
CA LEU A 212 17.82 -12.76 -3.14
C LEU A 212 17.10 -12.57 -4.48
N VAL A 213 16.68 -13.63 -5.19
CA VAL A 213 15.96 -13.52 -6.48
C VAL A 213 14.71 -12.62 -6.42
N PRO A 214 13.77 -12.81 -5.46
CA PRO A 214 12.60 -11.93 -5.37
C PRO A 214 12.98 -10.50 -4.95
N ILE A 215 14.01 -10.34 -4.11
CA ILE A 215 14.50 -9.02 -3.68
C ILE A 215 15.15 -8.28 -4.85
N GLN A 216 15.93 -8.98 -5.67
CA GLN A 216 16.57 -8.44 -6.87
C GLN A 216 15.50 -7.86 -7.79
N THR A 217 14.43 -8.60 -8.03
CA THR A 217 13.31 -8.13 -8.84
C THR A 217 12.72 -6.81 -8.33
N ALA A 218 12.47 -6.70 -7.01
CA ALA A 218 11.96 -5.47 -6.42
C ALA A 218 12.98 -4.31 -6.53
N VAL A 219 14.25 -4.55 -6.19
CA VAL A 219 15.32 -3.53 -6.24
C VAL A 219 15.53 -3.02 -7.66
N LEU A 220 15.52 -3.89 -8.66
CA LEU A 220 15.67 -3.49 -10.06
C LEU A 220 14.52 -2.56 -10.50
N SER A 221 13.28 -2.86 -10.11
CA SER A 221 12.13 -1.97 -10.40
C SER A 221 12.26 -0.60 -9.72
N GLN A 222 12.77 -0.57 -8.48
CA GLN A 222 12.95 0.67 -7.72
C GLN A 222 14.04 1.56 -8.33
N GLU A 223 15.18 0.97 -8.66
CA GLU A 223 16.27 1.69 -9.34
C GLU A 223 15.84 2.19 -10.71
N GLU A 224 14.97 1.46 -11.41
CA GLU A 224 14.43 1.88 -12.69
C GLU A 224 13.48 3.06 -12.55
N ALA A 225 12.57 2.97 -11.58
CA ALA A 225 11.71 4.09 -11.21
C ALA A 225 12.53 5.32 -10.81
N ALA A 226 13.62 5.15 -10.06
CA ALA A 226 14.53 6.24 -9.69
C ALA A 226 15.24 6.84 -10.93
N ALA A 227 15.72 6.00 -11.84
CA ALA A 227 16.35 6.42 -13.09
C ALA A 227 15.40 7.24 -13.97
N SER A 228 14.12 6.87 -14.02
CA SER A 228 13.09 7.63 -14.73
C SER A 228 12.90 9.06 -14.21
N GLN A 229 13.31 9.32 -12.97
CA GLN A 229 13.30 10.65 -12.33
C GLN A 229 14.65 11.37 -12.44
N GLY A 230 15.62 10.82 -13.18
CA GLY A 230 16.94 11.43 -13.40
C GLY A 230 17.98 11.09 -12.33
N ILE A 231 17.71 10.14 -11.44
CA ILE A 231 18.71 9.65 -10.48
C ILE A 231 19.64 8.66 -11.18
N ASP A 232 20.94 8.95 -11.22
CA ASP A 232 21.92 8.01 -11.76
C ASP A 232 21.89 6.70 -10.95
N ARG A 233 21.64 5.57 -11.62
CA ARG A 233 21.62 4.25 -10.99
C ARG A 233 22.94 3.99 -10.26
N GLY A 234 24.08 4.32 -10.87
CA GLY A 234 25.41 4.12 -10.27
C GLY A 234 25.58 4.83 -8.91
N SER A 235 24.83 5.91 -8.69
CA SER A 235 24.83 6.66 -7.43
C SER A 235 24.01 6.02 -6.32
N ILE A 236 23.05 5.14 -6.60
CA ILE A 236 22.14 4.59 -5.60
C ILE A 236 22.90 3.64 -4.66
N VAL A 237 22.72 3.80 -3.35
CA VAL A 237 23.35 2.97 -2.31
C VAL A 237 22.35 2.09 -1.57
N LEU A 238 21.07 2.48 -1.56
CA LEU A 238 19.97 1.72 -0.98
C LEU A 238 18.64 2.24 -1.55
N SER A 239 17.71 1.33 -1.83
CA SER A 239 16.34 1.65 -2.19
C SER A 239 15.37 0.69 -1.52
N TRP A 240 14.19 1.20 -1.16
CA TRP A 240 13.08 0.37 -0.68
C TRP A 240 11.76 1.07 -0.91
N THR A 241 10.68 0.31 -0.74
CA THR A 241 9.31 0.81 -0.82
C THR A 241 8.53 0.42 0.42
N PHE A 242 7.53 1.22 0.76
CA PHE A 242 6.58 0.91 1.80
C PHE A 242 5.19 1.45 1.44
N MET A 243 4.15 0.90 2.04
CA MET A 243 2.78 1.36 1.86
C MET A 243 2.22 1.85 3.19
N THR A 244 1.60 3.02 3.19
CA THR A 244 0.87 3.52 4.35
C THR A 244 -0.40 2.71 4.58
N GLN A 245 -0.69 2.41 5.85
CA GLN A 245 -1.97 1.80 6.23
C GLN A 245 -3.09 2.85 6.24
N SER A 246 -4.33 2.36 6.39
CA SER A 246 -5.52 3.21 6.49
C SER A 246 -6.37 2.75 7.66
N ILE A 247 -6.70 3.67 8.56
CA ILE A 247 -7.73 3.44 9.58
C ILE A 247 -9.13 3.69 9.03
N ASP A 248 -9.25 4.42 7.91
CA ASP A 248 -10.54 4.80 7.33
C ASP A 248 -11.39 3.60 6.93
N ASP A 249 -10.80 2.51 6.43
CA ASP A 249 -11.56 1.30 6.07
C ASP A 249 -12.24 0.69 7.28
N VAL A 250 -11.51 0.62 8.38
CA VAL A 250 -11.98 0.06 9.64
C VAL A 250 -13.10 0.94 10.21
N LEU A 251 -12.87 2.25 10.23
CA LEU A 251 -13.86 3.21 10.74
C LEU A 251 -15.09 3.28 9.85
N GLN A 252 -14.94 3.13 8.53
CA GLN A 252 -16.06 3.08 7.58
C GLN A 252 -16.88 1.81 7.78
N VAL A 253 -16.23 0.64 7.93
CA VAL A 253 -16.92 -0.62 8.23
C VAL A 253 -17.68 -0.52 9.55
N VAL A 254 -17.02 -0.03 10.62
CA VAL A 254 -17.69 0.18 11.92
C VAL A 254 -18.88 1.13 11.75
N ARG A 255 -18.70 2.28 11.10
CA ARG A 255 -19.79 3.24 10.84
C ARG A 255 -20.94 2.62 10.06
N SER A 256 -20.67 1.82 9.04
CA SER A 256 -21.70 1.15 8.24
C SER A 256 -22.45 0.06 9.03
N GLY A 257 -21.80 -0.54 10.02
CA GLY A 257 -22.39 -1.52 10.93
C GLY A 257 -23.18 -0.91 12.08
N VAL A 258 -23.12 0.41 12.30
CA VAL A 258 -23.93 1.08 13.33
C VAL A 258 -25.39 1.09 12.88
N THR A 259 -26.21 0.33 13.59
CA THR A 259 -27.67 0.39 13.49
C THR A 259 -28.22 1.35 14.53
N ALA A 260 -29.31 2.04 14.21
CA ALA A 260 -30.03 2.84 15.19
C ALA A 260 -30.46 1.93 16.35
N GLN A 261 -30.14 2.34 17.57
CA GLN A 261 -30.54 1.64 18.79
C GLN A 261 -31.60 2.48 19.50
N PRO A 262 -32.67 1.86 20.05
CA PRO A 262 -33.66 2.57 20.84
C PRO A 262 -32.98 3.26 22.02
N LEU A 263 -33.16 4.57 22.12
CA LEU A 263 -32.69 5.35 23.27
C LEU A 263 -33.80 5.39 24.33
N GLY A 264 -33.61 4.64 25.42
CA GLY A 264 -34.49 4.70 26.58
C GLY A 264 -34.12 5.89 27.48
N VAL A 265 -34.87 6.98 27.40
CA VAL A 265 -34.75 8.11 28.35
C VAL A 265 -36.04 8.33 29.14
N VAL A 266 -35.86 8.75 30.40
CA VAL A 266 -36.94 9.10 31.34
C VAL A 266 -36.81 10.59 31.68
N ALA A 267 -37.95 11.28 31.78
CA ALA A 267 -37.97 12.67 32.23
C ALA A 267 -37.41 12.77 33.65
N THR A 268 -36.49 13.69 33.89
CA THR A 268 -35.93 13.92 35.24
C THR A 268 -36.86 14.76 36.11
N GLY A 269 -37.87 15.42 35.50
CA GLY A 269 -38.71 16.41 36.16
C GLY A 269 -38.02 17.77 36.38
N SER A 270 -36.80 17.94 35.86
CA SER A 270 -36.03 19.18 35.90
C SER A 270 -35.89 19.76 34.50
N ASP A 271 -35.71 21.08 34.43
CA ASP A 271 -35.31 21.77 33.20
C ASP A 271 -33.85 22.23 33.28
N THR A 272 -33.37 22.80 32.16
CA THR A 272 -32.00 23.30 32.02
C THR A 272 -31.61 24.41 33.02
N SER A 273 -32.54 25.01 33.78
CA SER A 273 -32.21 25.95 34.86
C SER A 273 -31.42 25.30 35.99
N THR A 274 -31.61 24.01 36.22
CA THR A 274 -30.82 23.21 37.17
C THR A 274 -29.34 23.10 36.79
N LEU A 275 -29.01 23.40 35.54
CA LEU A 275 -27.63 23.47 35.02
C LEU A 275 -27.12 24.92 34.93
N GLY A 276 -27.85 25.89 35.49
CA GLY A 276 -27.52 27.32 35.41
C GLY A 276 -27.90 27.97 34.07
N LEU A 277 -28.76 27.33 33.27
CA LEU A 277 -29.22 27.85 31.98
C LEU A 277 -30.63 28.46 32.08
N ALA A 278 -31.21 28.87 30.95
CA ALA A 278 -32.46 29.63 30.92
C ALA A 278 -33.75 28.81 31.18
N GLY A 279 -33.67 27.49 31.45
CA GLY A 279 -34.85 26.66 31.75
C GLY A 279 -35.78 26.39 30.56
N LEU A 280 -35.29 26.60 29.32
CA LEU A 280 -36.10 26.50 28.10
C LEU A 280 -36.28 25.05 27.59
N ALA A 281 -35.73 24.06 28.30
CA ALA A 281 -35.80 22.67 27.87
C ALA A 281 -35.83 21.73 29.08
N ASP A 282 -36.70 20.74 29.01
CA ASP A 282 -36.82 19.66 29.98
C ASP A 282 -35.65 18.68 29.80
N ILE A 283 -35.09 18.21 30.90
CA ILE A 283 -33.99 17.25 30.93
C ILE A 283 -34.57 15.84 30.99
N TYR A 284 -34.03 14.97 30.14
CA TYR A 284 -34.28 13.55 30.12
C TYR A 284 -32.96 12.82 30.36
N ALA A 285 -32.99 11.80 31.20
CA ALA A 285 -31.82 10.97 31.52
C ALA A 285 -32.12 9.51 31.19
N GLY A 286 -31.10 8.80 30.71
CA GLY A 286 -31.24 7.40 30.36
C GLY A 286 -29.88 6.76 30.12
N THR A 287 -29.92 5.62 29.45
CA THR A 287 -28.71 4.88 29.09
C THR A 287 -28.80 4.39 27.64
N MET A 288 -27.63 4.17 27.05
CA MET A 288 -27.48 3.57 25.73
C MET A 288 -26.41 2.48 25.79
N GLN A 289 -26.64 1.38 25.08
CA GLN A 289 -25.62 0.37 24.85
C GLN A 289 -24.82 0.73 23.60
N ILE A 290 -23.51 0.79 23.71
CA ILE A 290 -22.62 0.96 22.55
C ILE A 290 -21.64 -0.20 22.46
N PRO A 291 -21.30 -0.70 21.26
CA PRO A 291 -20.23 -1.66 21.10
C PRO A 291 -18.90 -1.03 21.54
N TYR A 292 -18.12 -1.75 22.32
CA TYR A 292 -16.80 -1.31 22.77
C TYR A 292 -15.74 -2.30 22.26
N TYR A 293 -14.88 -1.81 21.37
CA TYR A 293 -13.94 -2.63 20.59
C TYR A 293 -12.62 -2.95 21.32
N LEU A 294 -12.47 -2.46 22.55
CA LEU A 294 -11.40 -2.81 23.47
C LEU A 294 -11.97 -3.50 24.71
N GLN A 295 -11.11 -3.82 25.68
CA GLN A 295 -11.59 -4.22 27.00
C GLN A 295 -12.07 -2.99 27.77
N ALA A 296 -13.33 -2.96 28.22
CA ALA A 296 -13.89 -1.85 28.98
C ALA A 296 -13.12 -1.68 30.30
N PRO A 297 -12.73 -0.45 30.67
CA PRO A 297 -12.09 -0.19 31.95
C PRO A 297 -13.06 -0.52 33.09
N VAL A 298 -12.60 -1.27 34.09
CA VAL A 298 -13.37 -1.52 35.32
C VAL A 298 -13.14 -0.41 36.35
N ALA A 299 -12.02 0.30 36.24
CA ALA A 299 -11.74 1.51 36.99
C ALA A 299 -10.93 2.55 36.16
N PRO A 300 -10.97 3.85 36.51
CA PRO A 300 -10.29 4.89 35.73
C PRO A 300 -8.79 4.66 35.51
N GLN A 301 -8.12 4.03 36.47
CA GLN A 301 -6.69 3.70 36.39
C GLN A 301 -6.34 2.65 35.32
N ASP A 302 -7.32 1.91 34.77
CA ASP A 302 -7.08 0.89 33.75
C ASP A 302 -6.92 1.49 32.34
N ALA A 303 -7.36 2.74 32.16
CA ALA A 303 -7.40 3.38 30.84
C ALA A 303 -6.05 3.41 30.10
N PRO A 304 -4.90 3.74 30.73
CA PRO A 304 -3.61 3.74 30.04
C PRO A 304 -3.22 2.36 29.51
N ILE A 305 -3.52 1.31 30.27
CA ILE A 305 -3.22 -0.08 29.88
C ILE A 305 -4.11 -0.47 28.71
N ILE A 306 -5.41 -0.18 28.78
CA ILE A 306 -6.37 -0.51 27.71
C ILE A 306 -6.05 0.23 26.42
N LEU A 307 -5.70 1.52 26.49
CA LEU A 307 -5.37 2.35 25.32
C LEU A 307 -4.03 1.95 24.66
N SER A 308 -3.20 1.16 25.34
CA SER A 308 -2.00 0.56 24.75
C SER A 308 -2.28 -0.76 24.02
N THR A 309 -3.53 -1.24 24.01
CA THR A 309 -3.97 -2.43 23.27
C THR A 309 -4.58 -2.07 21.90
N ARG A 310 -4.95 -3.09 21.11
CA ARG A 310 -5.45 -2.95 19.72
C ARG A 310 -6.85 -3.53 19.56
N TRP A 311 -7.59 -3.04 18.58
CA TRP A 311 -8.79 -3.70 18.07
C TRP A 311 -8.41 -5.03 17.41
N ARG A 312 -9.27 -6.05 17.53
CA ARG A 312 -9.02 -7.42 17.07
C ARG A 312 -10.12 -7.88 16.13
N GLY A 313 -9.75 -8.61 15.09
CA GLY A 313 -10.69 -9.32 14.22
C GLY A 313 -11.02 -10.72 14.74
N VAL A 314 -11.69 -11.53 13.91
CA VAL A 314 -11.99 -12.95 14.21
C VAL A 314 -10.70 -13.70 14.51
N ASN A 315 -10.71 -14.57 15.51
CA ASN A 315 -9.56 -15.38 15.94
C ASN A 315 -8.30 -14.56 16.28
N ASP A 316 -8.47 -13.37 16.87
CA ASP A 316 -7.37 -12.47 17.21
C ASP A 316 -6.52 -11.98 16.01
N SER A 317 -7.13 -11.99 14.82
CA SER A 317 -6.49 -11.42 13.63
C SER A 317 -6.26 -9.91 13.78
N ALA A 318 -5.21 -9.41 13.13
CA ALA A 318 -4.98 -7.98 13.02
C ALA A 318 -6.10 -7.34 12.20
N VAL A 319 -6.63 -6.23 12.70
CA VAL A 319 -7.55 -5.39 11.94
C VAL A 319 -6.70 -4.55 10.98
N THR A 320 -6.99 -4.68 9.69
CA THR A 320 -6.22 -4.02 8.61
C THR A 320 -7.17 -3.61 7.49
N ARG A 321 -6.68 -2.90 6.48
CA ARG A 321 -7.46 -2.64 5.26
C ARG A 321 -7.99 -3.89 4.54
N TYR A 322 -7.33 -5.04 4.69
CA TYR A 322 -7.74 -6.32 4.08
C TYR A 322 -8.61 -7.17 5.02
N ASN A 323 -8.60 -6.83 6.31
CA ASN A 323 -9.45 -7.41 7.34
C ASN A 323 -10.05 -6.27 8.19
N PRO A 324 -10.94 -5.44 7.62
CA PRO A 324 -11.34 -4.18 8.23
C PRO A 324 -12.43 -4.33 9.29
N GLN A 325 -12.89 -5.56 9.56
CA GLN A 325 -14.01 -5.81 10.46
C GLN A 325 -13.53 -6.18 11.87
N PRO A 326 -13.55 -5.23 12.82
CA PRO A 326 -13.22 -5.51 14.21
C PRO A 326 -14.39 -6.23 14.90
N ILE A 327 -14.07 -7.02 15.92
CA ILE A 327 -15.04 -7.61 16.84
C ILE A 327 -15.14 -6.72 18.08
N ALA A 328 -16.37 -6.37 18.46
CA ALA A 328 -16.63 -5.80 19.78
C ALA A 328 -16.73 -6.95 20.79
N PRO A 329 -15.76 -7.15 21.70
CA PRO A 329 -15.84 -8.20 22.71
C PRO A 329 -16.97 -7.97 23.72
N GLN A 330 -17.45 -6.73 23.85
CA GLN A 330 -18.53 -6.37 24.77
C GLN A 330 -19.32 -5.16 24.27
N SER A 331 -20.49 -4.96 24.86
CA SER A 331 -21.21 -3.69 24.84
C SER A 331 -21.05 -2.98 26.17
N VAL A 332 -20.95 -1.66 26.13
CA VAL A 332 -20.86 -0.82 27.33
C VAL A 332 -22.11 0.04 27.43
N THR A 333 -22.68 0.07 28.63
CA THR A 333 -23.75 1.00 28.98
C THR A 333 -23.15 2.37 29.25
N ILE A 334 -23.53 3.38 28.47
CA ILE A 334 -23.18 4.77 28.73
C ILE A 334 -24.41 5.55 29.21
N PRO A 335 -24.24 6.50 30.16
CA PRO A 335 -25.31 7.42 30.52
C PRO A 335 -25.54 8.40 29.37
N VAL A 336 -26.81 8.74 29.13
CA VAL A 336 -27.23 9.72 28.13
C VAL A 336 -28.09 10.78 28.80
N LEU A 337 -27.79 12.04 28.50
CA LEU A 337 -28.64 13.19 28.80
C LEU A 337 -29.17 13.75 27.49
N ALA A 338 -30.48 13.98 27.43
CA ALA A 338 -31.15 14.61 26.31
C ALA A 338 -31.98 15.79 26.83
N THR A 339 -32.02 16.88 26.06
CA THR A 339 -32.87 18.03 26.35
C THR A 339 -33.96 18.15 25.30
N VAL A 340 -35.17 18.45 25.74
CA VAL A 340 -36.33 18.64 24.85
C VAL A 340 -36.94 20.00 25.13
N PRO A 341 -37.13 20.87 24.12
CA PRO A 341 -37.76 22.17 24.32
C PRO A 341 -39.11 22.06 25.05
N ASN A 342 -39.33 22.96 26.01
CA ASN A 342 -40.57 23.06 26.76
C ASN A 342 -41.35 24.33 26.38
N ASP A 343 -42.51 24.55 27.00
CA ASP A 343 -43.41 25.64 26.64
C ASP A 343 -42.78 27.04 26.85
N ASN A 344 -41.78 27.16 27.72
CA ASN A 344 -41.06 28.41 27.97
C ASN A 344 -40.13 28.79 26.81
N SER A 345 -39.76 27.83 25.96
CA SER A 345 -38.84 28.07 24.82
C SER A 345 -39.47 28.85 23.66
N GLY A 346 -40.80 28.88 23.58
CA GLY A 346 -41.51 29.35 22.38
C GLY A 346 -41.31 28.46 21.14
N GLN A 347 -40.68 27.29 21.29
CA GLN A 347 -40.42 26.32 20.22
C GLN A 347 -41.34 25.10 20.37
N SER A 348 -41.77 24.52 19.25
CA SER A 348 -42.58 23.30 19.26
C SER A 348 -41.71 22.07 19.53
N LYS A 349 -42.16 21.19 20.42
CA LYS A 349 -41.56 19.86 20.61
C LYS A 349 -41.54 19.07 19.29
N PRO A 350 -40.42 18.41 18.93
CA PRO A 350 -40.40 17.52 17.77
C PRO A 350 -41.49 16.44 17.89
N PRO A 351 -42.22 16.10 16.82
CA PRO A 351 -43.33 15.17 16.88
C PRO A 351 -42.92 13.83 17.50
N ARG A 352 -43.65 13.42 18.54
CA ARG A 352 -43.45 12.18 19.28
C ARG A 352 -43.95 11.01 18.42
N ARG A 353 -43.07 10.20 17.81
CA ARG A 353 -43.51 8.88 17.29
C ARG A 353 -43.77 7.96 18.48
N LEU A 354 -45.01 7.95 18.95
CA LEU A 354 -45.43 7.12 20.07
C LEU A 354 -45.77 5.70 19.60
N ALA A 355 -44.91 4.77 20.03
CA ALA A 355 -45.08 3.32 20.22
C ALA A 355 -43.84 2.59 19.67
N GLY A 356 -42.83 2.39 20.53
CA GLY A 356 -41.63 1.62 20.21
C GLY A 356 -40.63 2.27 19.23
N GLY A 357 -40.72 3.59 19.01
CA GLY A 357 -40.07 4.24 17.86
C GLY A 357 -38.70 4.85 18.14
N ASP A 358 -37.74 4.48 17.30
CA ASP A 358 -36.43 5.11 17.13
C ASP A 358 -36.48 6.64 17.04
N PHE A 359 -35.53 7.31 17.69
CA PHE A 359 -35.14 8.67 17.33
C PHE A 359 -34.26 8.57 16.07
N PRO A 360 -34.68 9.05 14.89
CA PRO A 360 -33.77 9.11 13.76
C PRO A 360 -32.68 10.13 14.08
N ALA A 361 -31.44 9.67 14.20
CA ALA A 361 -30.27 10.52 14.15
C ALA A 361 -30.22 11.16 12.75
N ARG A 362 -30.91 12.29 12.54
CA ARG A 362 -30.66 13.13 11.37
C ARG A 362 -29.24 13.67 11.51
N HIS A 363 -28.41 13.34 10.52
CA HIS A 363 -27.07 13.86 10.38
C HIS A 363 -27.17 15.39 10.24
N TYR A 364 -26.79 16.14 11.28
CA TYR A 364 -26.62 17.58 11.22
C TYR A 364 -25.15 17.89 10.97
N PRO A 365 -24.81 18.70 9.96
CA PRO A 365 -23.41 19.00 9.63
C PRO A 365 -22.66 19.82 10.70
N GLU A 366 -23.36 20.33 11.74
CA GLU A 366 -22.74 21.07 12.85
C GLU A 366 -22.30 20.18 14.03
N SER A 367 -22.59 18.88 14.03
CA SER A 367 -22.17 17.96 15.10
C SER A 367 -20.66 17.65 15.12
N ASP A 368 -19.91 18.10 14.12
CA ASP A 368 -18.44 17.92 14.04
C ASP A 368 -17.67 18.68 15.14
N GLN A 369 -18.32 19.58 15.89
CA GLN A 369 -17.66 20.28 17.01
C GLN A 369 -17.64 19.49 18.34
N CYS A 370 -18.49 18.48 18.53
CA CYS A 370 -18.50 17.71 19.79
C CYS A 370 -17.34 16.72 19.93
N ILE A 371 -16.62 16.39 18.85
CA ILE A 371 -15.55 15.39 18.84
C ILE A 371 -14.19 15.98 19.29
N ARG A 372 -14.08 17.31 19.51
CA ARG A 372 -12.78 17.96 19.78
C ARG A 372 -12.41 18.22 21.25
N SER A 373 -13.20 17.81 22.25
CA SER A 373 -12.77 17.90 23.65
C SER A 373 -12.42 16.53 24.20
N GLY A 374 -11.13 16.16 24.13
CA GLY A 374 -10.60 14.94 24.74
C GLY A 374 -10.79 14.91 26.25
N ARG A 375 -11.92 14.37 26.71
CA ARG A 375 -12.15 14.03 28.12
C ARG A 375 -12.48 12.54 28.26
N TYR A 376 -11.78 11.95 29.22
CA TYR A 376 -11.73 10.56 29.67
C TYR A 376 -13.05 9.77 29.61
N PRO A 377 -12.99 8.43 29.49
CA PRO A 377 -14.15 7.57 29.72
C PRO A 377 -14.53 7.68 31.20
N GLY A 378 -15.68 8.30 31.48
CA GLY A 378 -16.16 8.57 32.84
C GLY A 378 -16.77 9.95 33.05
N GLN A 379 -16.73 10.86 32.05
CA GLN A 379 -17.51 12.10 32.10
C GLN A 379 -18.65 12.06 31.09
N SER A 380 -19.84 12.43 31.57
CA SER A 380 -21.10 12.51 30.84
C SER A 380 -20.92 13.25 29.51
N GLY A 381 -21.05 12.52 28.40
CA GLY A 381 -21.15 13.13 27.08
C GLY A 381 -22.52 13.78 26.94
N VAL A 382 -22.58 15.11 26.95
CA VAL A 382 -23.80 15.86 26.65
C VAL A 382 -23.94 15.93 25.14
N CYS A 383 -24.87 15.17 24.56
CA CYS A 383 -25.30 15.40 23.19
C CYS A 383 -26.27 16.59 23.20
N CYS A 384 -25.75 17.81 23.02
CA CYS A 384 -26.57 18.98 22.79
C CYS A 384 -27.19 18.88 21.39
N TYR A 385 -28.49 18.61 21.32
CA TYR A 385 -29.28 18.95 20.14
C TYR A 385 -29.72 20.41 20.29
N SER A 386 -28.99 21.35 19.70
CA SER A 386 -29.50 22.70 19.48
C SER A 386 -30.16 22.76 18.10
N ASN A 387 -31.42 23.20 18.06
CA ASN A 387 -32.00 23.87 16.90
C ASN A 387 -32.01 25.37 17.18
#